data_AF-A0A3R8KZ51-F1
#
_entry.id   AF-A0A3R8KZ51-F1
#
_cell.length_a   1.000
_cell.length_b   1.000
_cell.length_c   1.000
_cell.angle_alpha   90.00
_cell.angle_beta   90.00
_cell.angle_gamma   90.00
#
_symmetry.space_group_name_H-M   'P 1'
#
loop_
_entity.id
_entity.type
_entity.pdbx_description
1 polymer ?
#
loop_
_entity_poly.entity_id
_entity_poly.type
_entity_poly.pdbx_seq_one_letter_code
_entity_poly.pdbx_strand_id
1 'polypeptide(L)'
;MNGSKTRQIKTLYVYELRKIVCRRIVWITGGIMLLLCVSLSFVDLISTSSDFGEGNEEIVVSGYEMMKIRRECARALSGRKIDDSLLQEMQDFSRGEGMKRESQDVDPATGIVVSVEPGETDAERGAGAEEETDAKEETDAEGDGDAKEEADVKTEPEDIWDRLWAAQKYTPIRIYVYRIMDYGDGKTMDAAGLYSEREKLIAQNREDQMLKQEEMEYWKKNDAGLELPFTYEYAEGWGELWNQSYVVNCMLLLLLLVSLSNVFSMEHQQKTDAVILCTRHGKRELYIAKVLAGITFGAAAALLLSGITLLSDLAVYGADGFGGALQIEFPLSSWRMSVGESVLVLFFMLLAISAMYSIVILFLSEWLKKGVSVMAILVGIMTFTLFIDIPFQLRTLSQVYDLLPTNLLIPWGLWDDRLFSVFGGYLTQFEAAPVMYALLSAVLLFLGRRIWQKQQVGV
;
A
#
# COMPACT_ATOMS: atom_id res chain seq x y z
N MET A 1 -23.90 43.77 -5.87
CA MET A 1 -22.61 43.91 -5.14
C MET A 1 -21.84 42.59 -4.95
N ASN A 2 -22.49 41.42 -4.93
CA ASN A 2 -21.81 40.13 -4.74
C ASN A 2 -20.95 39.66 -5.94
N GLY A 3 -21.38 39.89 -7.20
CA GLY A 3 -20.65 39.40 -8.38
C GLY A 3 -19.23 39.95 -8.58
N SER A 4 -18.96 41.19 -8.14
CA SER A 4 -17.64 41.82 -8.28
C SER A 4 -16.60 41.21 -7.32
N LYS A 5 -16.99 40.95 -6.06
CA LYS A 5 -16.11 40.31 -5.07
C LYS A 5 -15.77 38.87 -5.45
N THR A 6 -16.75 38.10 -5.93
CA THR A 6 -16.53 36.71 -6.37
C THR A 6 -15.56 36.64 -7.56
N ARG A 7 -15.67 37.59 -8.51
CA ARG A 7 -14.74 37.68 -9.65
C ARG A 7 -13.30 37.98 -9.21
N GLN A 8 -13.12 38.84 -8.21
CA GLN A 8 -11.79 39.20 -7.69
C GLN A 8 -11.13 38.03 -6.94
N ILE A 9 -11.87 37.33 -6.09
CA ILE A 9 -11.37 36.13 -5.39
C ILE A 9 -10.99 35.05 -6.39
N LYS A 10 -11.79 34.85 -7.45
CA LYS A 10 -11.48 33.91 -8.53
C LYS A 10 -10.16 34.27 -9.23
N THR A 11 -9.92 35.53 -9.55
CA THR A 11 -8.66 35.97 -10.17
C THR A 11 -7.46 35.67 -9.27
N LEU A 12 -7.59 35.91 -7.97
CA LEU A 12 -6.54 35.65 -7.00
C LEU A 12 -6.26 34.16 -6.83
N TYR A 13 -7.32 33.36 -6.73
CA TYR A 13 -7.24 31.91 -6.67
C TYR A 13 -6.52 31.32 -7.90
N VAL A 14 -6.90 31.74 -9.12
CA VAL A 14 -6.26 31.28 -10.36
C VAL A 14 -4.79 31.71 -10.40
N TYR A 15 -4.46 32.91 -9.93
CA TYR A 15 -3.09 33.38 -9.84
C TYR A 15 -2.25 32.52 -8.89
N GLU A 16 -2.74 32.23 -7.68
CA GLU A 16 -2.03 31.39 -6.71
C GLU A 16 -1.89 29.94 -7.17
N LEU A 17 -2.94 29.37 -7.80
CA LEU A 17 -2.87 28.04 -8.36
C LEU A 17 -1.81 27.97 -9.48
N ARG A 18 -1.80 28.96 -10.39
CA ARG A 18 -0.78 29.07 -11.44
C ARG A 18 0.62 29.24 -10.85
N LYS A 19 0.78 29.98 -9.76
CA LYS A 19 2.06 30.17 -9.06
C LYS A 19 2.60 28.88 -8.44
N ILE A 20 1.73 27.96 -8.02
CA ILE A 20 2.12 26.62 -7.57
C ILE A 20 2.52 25.78 -8.78
N VAL A 21 1.61 25.64 -9.74
CA VAL A 21 1.78 24.74 -10.90
C VAL A 21 2.92 25.17 -11.83
N CYS A 22 3.21 26.45 -12.01
CA CYS A 22 4.29 26.88 -12.93
C CYS A 22 5.71 26.68 -12.38
N ARG A 23 5.90 26.19 -11.14
CA ARG A 23 7.24 25.93 -10.61
C ARG A 23 7.82 24.67 -11.23
N ARG A 24 9.00 24.76 -11.84
CA ARG A 24 9.68 23.61 -12.46
C ARG A 24 9.84 22.42 -11.51
N ILE A 25 10.18 22.68 -10.25
CA ILE A 25 10.36 21.63 -9.24
C ILE A 25 9.09 20.80 -9.01
N VAL A 26 7.90 21.39 -9.15
CA VAL A 26 6.61 20.67 -8.98
C VAL A 26 6.43 19.63 -10.08
N TRP A 27 6.77 19.96 -11.32
CA TRP A 27 6.70 19.02 -12.44
C TRP A 27 7.80 17.96 -12.39
N ILE A 28 9.00 18.32 -11.94
CA ILE A 28 10.10 17.35 -11.77
C ILE A 28 9.72 16.33 -10.70
N THR A 29 9.32 16.79 -9.50
CA THR A 29 8.88 15.90 -8.42
C THR A 29 7.62 15.13 -8.80
N GLY A 30 6.64 15.78 -9.42
CA GLY A 30 5.42 15.12 -9.89
C GLY A 30 5.70 14.03 -10.92
N GLY A 31 6.60 14.27 -11.88
CA GLY A 31 7.01 13.26 -12.86
C GLY A 31 7.74 12.07 -12.22
N ILE A 32 8.62 12.32 -11.25
CA ILE A 32 9.28 11.25 -10.48
C ILE A 32 8.24 10.44 -9.69
N MET A 33 7.32 11.09 -9.00
CA MET A 33 6.29 10.39 -8.21
C MET A 33 5.35 9.57 -9.10
N LEU A 34 4.95 10.10 -10.26
CA LEU A 34 4.14 9.35 -11.23
C LEU A 34 4.89 8.14 -11.77
N LEU A 35 6.19 8.28 -12.09
CA LEU A 35 7.01 7.15 -12.53
C LEU A 35 7.12 6.10 -11.43
N LEU A 36 7.33 6.52 -10.18
CA LEU A 36 7.37 5.59 -9.05
C LEU A 36 6.03 4.87 -8.85
N CYS A 37 4.90 5.58 -8.92
CA CYS A 37 3.57 4.97 -8.86
C CYS A 37 3.37 3.91 -9.95
N VAL A 38 3.79 4.20 -11.19
CA VAL A 38 3.74 3.20 -12.27
C VAL A 38 4.68 2.04 -11.95
N SER A 39 5.89 2.30 -11.45
CA SER A 39 6.84 1.22 -11.18
C SER A 39 6.35 0.23 -10.13
N LEU A 40 5.56 0.67 -9.13
CA LEU A 40 5.01 -0.20 -8.07
C LEU A 40 4.21 -1.37 -8.66
N SER A 41 3.33 -1.10 -9.62
CA SER A 41 2.51 -2.14 -10.27
C SER A 41 3.30 -3.07 -11.19
N PHE A 42 4.49 -2.67 -11.63
CA PHE A 42 5.28 -3.42 -12.63
C PHE A 42 6.46 -4.20 -12.01
N VAL A 43 6.73 -4.06 -10.70
CA VAL A 43 7.82 -4.80 -10.02
C VAL A 43 7.65 -6.30 -10.24
N ASP A 44 6.43 -6.82 -10.04
CA ASP A 44 6.12 -8.25 -10.15
C ASP A 44 6.21 -8.78 -11.58
N LEU A 45 6.15 -7.88 -12.58
CA LEU A 45 6.30 -8.25 -13.99
C LEU A 45 7.76 -8.44 -14.40
N ILE A 46 8.67 -7.75 -13.71
CA ILE A 46 10.11 -7.73 -14.02
C ILE A 46 10.84 -8.86 -13.28
N SER A 47 10.30 -9.35 -12.17
CA SER A 47 10.87 -10.49 -11.46
C SER A 47 10.83 -11.77 -12.31
N THR A 48 11.95 -12.50 -12.34
CA THR A 48 11.97 -13.89 -12.83
C THR A 48 11.49 -14.80 -11.72
N SER A 49 10.55 -15.69 -12.02
CA SER A 49 10.06 -16.69 -11.07
C SER A 49 10.43 -18.09 -11.59
N SER A 50 11.09 -18.89 -10.78
CA SER A 50 11.21 -20.32 -11.03
C SER A 50 10.07 -21.07 -10.36
N ASP A 51 9.51 -22.05 -11.07
CA ASP A 51 8.53 -22.98 -10.52
C ASP A 51 8.88 -24.40 -10.95
N PHE A 52 8.56 -25.39 -10.13
CA PHE A 52 8.91 -26.79 -10.42
C PHE A 52 7.72 -27.50 -11.06
N GLY A 53 7.88 -27.85 -12.33
CA GLY A 53 6.90 -28.64 -13.09
C GLY A 53 6.84 -30.10 -12.65
N GLU A 54 5.90 -30.84 -13.23
CA GLU A 54 5.81 -32.29 -13.07
C GLU A 54 7.17 -32.93 -13.39
N GLY A 55 7.82 -33.56 -12.40
CA GLY A 55 9.12 -34.21 -12.57
C GLY A 55 10.36 -33.55 -11.93
N ASN A 56 10.23 -32.49 -11.13
CA ASN A 56 11.35 -31.72 -10.54
C ASN A 56 12.23 -30.99 -11.57
N GLU A 57 11.69 -30.70 -12.76
CA GLU A 57 12.33 -29.76 -13.69
C GLU A 57 11.99 -28.32 -13.28
N GLU A 58 13.02 -27.50 -13.12
CA GLU A 58 12.87 -26.06 -12.89
C GLU A 58 12.37 -25.41 -14.18
N ILE A 59 11.12 -24.94 -14.17
CA ILE A 59 10.55 -24.13 -15.22
C ILE A 59 10.87 -22.68 -14.89
N VAL A 60 11.91 -22.15 -15.53
CA VAL A 60 12.24 -20.73 -15.47
C VAL A 60 11.37 -20.01 -16.49
N VAL A 61 10.38 -19.26 -16.00
CA VAL A 61 9.49 -18.45 -16.83
C VAL A 61 9.59 -16.97 -16.45
N SER A 62 9.33 -16.11 -17.43
CA SER A 62 9.24 -14.67 -17.16
C SER A 62 8.08 -14.39 -16.20
N GLY A 63 8.24 -13.42 -15.29
CA GLY A 63 7.17 -12.99 -14.38
C GLY A 63 5.87 -12.64 -15.11
N TYR A 64 5.96 -12.09 -16.33
CA TYR A 64 4.79 -11.86 -17.19
C TYR A 64 4.00 -13.14 -17.50
N GLU A 65 4.68 -14.23 -17.85
CA GLU A 65 4.03 -15.50 -18.20
C GLU A 65 3.41 -16.16 -16.98
N MET A 66 4.15 -16.18 -15.86
CA MET A 66 3.65 -16.65 -14.57
C MET A 66 2.40 -15.87 -14.13
N MET A 67 2.44 -14.54 -14.24
CA MET A 67 1.32 -13.68 -13.90
C MET A 67 0.09 -13.96 -14.77
N LYS A 68 0.30 -14.14 -16.09
CA LYS A 68 -0.79 -14.44 -17.02
C LYS A 68 -1.46 -15.78 -16.65
N ILE A 69 -0.68 -16.81 -16.33
CA ILE A 69 -1.18 -18.11 -15.86
C ILE A 69 -1.96 -17.96 -14.56
N ARG A 70 -1.38 -17.31 -13.54
CA ARG A 70 -2.04 -17.09 -12.25
C ARG A 70 -3.39 -16.41 -12.40
N ARG A 71 -3.46 -15.38 -13.25
CA ARG A 71 -4.70 -14.68 -13.56
C ARG A 71 -5.73 -15.59 -14.23
N GLU A 72 -5.33 -16.41 -15.19
CA GLU A 72 -6.26 -17.33 -15.86
C GLU A 72 -6.73 -18.46 -14.90
N CYS A 73 -5.85 -19.01 -14.08
CA CYS A 73 -6.17 -19.96 -13.01
C CYS A 73 -7.16 -19.35 -12.01
N ALA A 74 -6.92 -18.13 -11.55
CA ALA A 74 -7.80 -17.42 -10.64
C ALA A 74 -9.18 -17.16 -11.28
N ARG A 75 -9.23 -16.74 -12.55
CA ARG A 75 -10.49 -16.57 -13.27
C ARG A 75 -11.27 -17.87 -13.42
N ALA A 76 -10.60 -19.00 -13.64
CA ALA A 76 -11.23 -20.32 -13.73
C ALA A 76 -11.86 -20.78 -12.40
N LEU A 77 -11.37 -20.27 -11.27
CA LEU A 77 -11.91 -20.53 -9.95
C LEU A 77 -12.98 -19.51 -9.51
N SER A 78 -13.10 -18.39 -10.22
CA SER A 78 -14.04 -17.32 -9.90
C SER A 78 -15.50 -17.80 -9.93
N GLY A 79 -16.29 -17.41 -8.95
CA GLY A 79 -17.68 -17.84 -8.77
C GLY A 79 -17.86 -19.16 -8.01
N ARG A 80 -16.76 -19.87 -7.68
CA ARG A 80 -16.82 -21.07 -6.84
C ARG A 80 -16.87 -20.70 -5.36
N LYS A 81 -17.67 -21.42 -4.58
CA LYS A 81 -17.65 -21.29 -3.12
C LYS A 81 -16.41 -21.97 -2.55
N ILE A 82 -15.78 -21.36 -1.55
CA ILE A 82 -14.68 -21.95 -0.78
C ILE A 82 -15.31 -22.88 0.26
N ASP A 83 -15.86 -23.99 -0.24
CA ASP A 83 -16.53 -25.05 0.51
C ASP A 83 -15.70 -26.34 0.55
N ASP A 84 -16.24 -27.39 1.18
CA ASP A 84 -15.55 -28.68 1.32
C ASP A 84 -15.17 -29.28 -0.04
N SER A 85 -15.97 -29.06 -1.09
CA SER A 85 -15.69 -29.60 -2.43
C SER A 85 -14.46 -28.95 -3.04
N LEU A 86 -14.39 -27.61 -3.02
CA LEU A 86 -13.25 -26.88 -3.58
C LEU A 86 -11.96 -27.15 -2.79
N LEU A 87 -12.06 -27.22 -1.45
CA LEU A 87 -10.92 -27.52 -0.60
C LEU A 87 -10.41 -28.96 -0.82
N GLN A 88 -11.30 -29.95 -0.95
CA GLN A 88 -10.91 -31.32 -1.27
C GLN A 88 -10.23 -31.42 -2.65
N GLU A 89 -10.78 -30.77 -3.68
CA GLU A 89 -10.15 -30.74 -5.01
C GLU A 89 -8.73 -30.16 -4.98
N MET A 90 -8.50 -29.07 -4.23
CA MET A 90 -7.18 -28.49 -4.03
C MET A 90 -6.24 -29.45 -3.27
N GLN A 91 -6.74 -30.12 -2.24
CA GLN A 91 -5.95 -31.05 -1.42
C GLN A 91 -5.56 -32.31 -2.19
N ASP A 92 -6.49 -32.90 -2.93
CA ASP A 92 -6.22 -34.06 -3.77
C ASP A 92 -5.24 -33.72 -4.90
N PHE A 93 -5.36 -32.52 -5.47
CA PHE A 93 -4.39 -31.99 -6.42
C PHE A 93 -2.98 -31.89 -5.80
N SER A 94 -2.89 -31.27 -4.61
CA SER A 94 -1.61 -31.12 -3.90
C SER A 94 -1.01 -32.45 -3.44
N ARG A 95 -1.84 -33.44 -3.10
CA ARG A 95 -1.41 -34.80 -2.72
C ARG A 95 -0.94 -35.62 -3.92
N GLY A 96 -1.57 -35.43 -5.09
CA GLY A 96 -1.13 -36.03 -6.35
C GLY A 96 0.27 -35.56 -6.76
N GLU A 97 0.58 -34.28 -6.52
CA GLU A 97 1.93 -33.73 -6.72
C GLU A 97 2.89 -34.06 -5.56
N GLY A 98 2.36 -34.25 -4.35
CA GLY A 98 3.08 -34.42 -3.08
C GLY A 98 3.84 -35.73 -2.88
N MET A 99 3.84 -36.66 -3.85
CA MET A 99 4.79 -37.78 -3.82
C MET A 99 6.21 -37.38 -4.30
N LYS A 100 6.47 -36.09 -4.58
CA LYS A 100 7.77 -35.62 -5.11
C LYS A 100 8.36 -34.31 -4.54
N ARG A 101 7.75 -33.61 -3.56
CA ARG A 101 8.32 -32.35 -3.03
C ARG A 101 8.87 -32.51 -1.59
N GLU A 102 10.19 -32.46 -1.44
CA GLU A 102 10.84 -32.07 -0.18
C GLU A 102 10.77 -30.53 -0.04
N SER A 103 10.65 -30.08 1.20
CA SER A 103 10.32 -28.73 1.67
C SER A 103 11.21 -27.61 1.13
N GLN A 104 10.61 -26.53 0.61
CA GLN A 104 11.29 -25.23 0.54
C GLN A 104 10.33 -24.04 0.61
N ASP A 105 10.81 -22.98 1.27
CA ASP A 105 10.06 -21.81 1.72
C ASP A 105 9.61 -20.89 0.56
N VAL A 106 8.32 -20.54 0.57
CA VAL A 106 7.67 -19.63 -0.38
C VAL A 106 7.56 -18.24 0.27
N ASP A 107 7.87 -17.16 -0.45
CA ASP A 107 7.66 -15.80 0.07
C ASP A 107 6.16 -15.53 0.28
N PRO A 108 5.71 -15.25 1.52
CA PRO A 108 4.30 -15.18 1.89
C PRO A 108 3.54 -13.94 1.36
N ALA A 109 4.22 -12.96 0.76
CA ALA A 109 3.55 -11.76 0.24
C ALA A 109 3.11 -11.91 -1.23
N THR A 110 3.92 -12.56 -2.06
CA THR A 110 3.75 -12.61 -3.54
C THR A 110 3.63 -14.04 -4.07
N GLY A 111 3.89 -15.05 -3.24
CA GLY A 111 3.99 -16.44 -3.69
C GLY A 111 5.14 -16.67 -4.67
N ILE A 112 6.14 -15.78 -4.71
CA ILE A 112 7.34 -15.92 -5.54
C ILE A 112 8.36 -16.77 -4.78
N VAL A 113 8.99 -17.72 -5.47
CA VAL A 113 10.20 -18.40 -4.97
C VAL A 113 11.36 -17.43 -5.15
N VAL A 114 11.88 -16.87 -4.06
CA VAL A 114 13.07 -16.00 -4.12
C VAL A 114 14.31 -16.91 -4.12
N SER A 115 14.90 -17.09 -5.30
CA SER A 115 16.26 -17.63 -5.40
C SER A 115 17.24 -16.59 -4.84
N VAL A 116 17.75 -16.84 -3.62
CA VAL A 116 18.91 -16.10 -3.11
C VAL A 116 20.13 -16.59 -3.90
N GLU A 117 20.64 -15.76 -4.82
CA GLU A 117 22.00 -15.96 -5.33
C GLU A 117 22.98 -15.87 -4.13
N PRO A 118 23.90 -16.82 -3.95
CA PRO A 118 24.86 -16.76 -2.84
C PRO A 118 25.89 -15.65 -3.13
N GLY A 119 25.58 -14.44 -2.66
CA GLY A 119 26.50 -13.33 -2.59
C GLY A 119 27.51 -13.53 -1.45
N GLU A 120 28.77 -13.69 -1.85
CA GLU A 120 30.02 -13.69 -1.10
C GLU A 120 29.94 -13.10 0.33
N THR A 121 30.20 -13.95 1.32
CA THR A 121 30.45 -13.55 2.70
C THR A 121 31.85 -12.94 2.82
N ASP A 122 31.93 -11.61 2.80
CA ASP A 122 33.07 -10.89 3.37
C ASP A 122 32.83 -10.66 4.87
N ALA A 123 33.52 -11.43 5.71
CA ALA A 123 33.74 -11.08 7.10
C ALA A 123 35.15 -11.51 7.54
N GLU A 124 36.02 -10.50 7.60
CA GLU A 124 37.36 -10.54 8.16
C GLU A 124 37.40 -11.12 9.58
N ARG A 125 38.30 -12.08 9.83
CA ARG A 125 39.02 -12.20 11.11
C ARG A 125 40.32 -12.96 10.91
N GLY A 126 41.44 -12.25 11.00
CA GLY A 126 42.78 -12.80 10.74
C GLY A 126 43.42 -13.61 11.87
N ALA A 127 44.54 -14.26 11.53
CA ALA A 127 45.83 -14.31 12.24
C ALA A 127 46.51 -15.70 12.18
N GLY A 128 47.81 -15.71 11.83
CA GLY A 128 48.78 -16.81 12.01
C GLY A 128 48.94 -17.72 10.78
N ALA A 129 49.96 -17.58 9.93
CA ALA A 129 51.39 -17.89 10.10
C ALA A 129 51.71 -19.40 10.13
N GLU A 130 52.70 -19.78 9.29
CA GLU A 130 53.40 -21.08 9.19
C GLU A 130 52.59 -22.18 8.46
N GLU A 131 53.11 -23.00 7.54
CA GLU A 131 54.47 -23.39 7.15
C GLU A 131 54.41 -24.15 5.79
N GLU A 132 55.58 -24.29 5.16
CA GLU A 132 56.11 -25.36 4.27
C GLU A 132 55.21 -26.55 3.81
N THR A 133 55.42 -27.30 2.72
CA THR A 133 56.31 -27.42 1.55
C THR A 133 55.76 -28.60 0.71
N ASP A 134 56.19 -28.66 -0.54
CA ASP A 134 56.54 -29.87 -1.31
C ASP A 134 55.52 -30.78 -2.03
N ALA A 135 56.07 -31.23 -3.17
CA ALA A 135 55.87 -32.47 -3.91
C ALA A 135 54.87 -32.48 -5.07
N LYS A 136 55.47 -32.28 -6.25
CA LYS A 136 55.07 -32.82 -7.56
C LYS A 136 54.88 -34.34 -7.51
N GLU A 137 53.97 -34.86 -8.32
CA GLU A 137 54.31 -35.98 -9.22
C GLU A 137 53.38 -36.00 -10.45
N GLU A 138 54.02 -36.07 -11.62
CA GLU A 138 53.43 -36.29 -12.94
C GLU A 138 52.95 -37.75 -13.07
N THR A 139 51.96 -38.02 -13.93
CA THR A 139 52.13 -38.92 -15.10
C THR A 139 50.87 -39.01 -15.94
N ASP A 140 51.11 -39.03 -17.25
CA ASP A 140 50.17 -39.07 -18.38
C ASP A 140 49.46 -40.43 -18.53
N ALA A 141 48.25 -40.43 -19.12
CA ALA A 141 47.97 -41.11 -20.41
C ALA A 141 46.46 -41.27 -20.73
N GLU A 142 46.12 -40.87 -21.96
CA GLU A 142 45.14 -41.45 -22.91
C GLU A 142 43.61 -41.40 -22.63
N GLY A 143 42.95 -40.53 -23.41
CA GLY A 143 41.85 -40.88 -24.34
C GLY A 143 40.52 -41.40 -23.77
N ASP A 144 39.44 -40.65 -23.91
CA ASP A 144 38.60 -40.65 -25.11
C ASP A 144 37.59 -39.49 -25.02
N GLY A 145 37.24 -38.91 -26.16
CA GLY A 145 36.32 -37.78 -26.22
C GLY A 145 34.88 -38.25 -26.20
N ASP A 146 34.11 -37.82 -25.20
CA ASP A 146 32.66 -37.75 -25.29
C ASP A 146 32.23 -36.31 -24.99
N ALA A 147 32.06 -35.55 -26.06
CA ALA A 147 31.26 -34.34 -26.02
C ALA A 147 29.84 -34.74 -25.61
N LYS A 148 29.46 -34.44 -24.36
CA LYS A 148 28.04 -34.39 -23.99
C LYS A 148 27.42 -33.24 -24.76
N GLU A 149 26.82 -33.61 -25.89
CA GLU A 149 25.80 -32.88 -26.61
C GLU A 149 24.75 -32.45 -25.57
N GLU A 150 24.79 -31.18 -25.14
CA GLU A 150 23.64 -30.52 -24.52
C GLU A 150 22.53 -30.54 -25.57
N ALA A 151 21.65 -31.53 -25.46
CA ALA A 151 20.42 -31.56 -26.22
C ALA A 151 19.60 -30.33 -25.81
N ASP A 152 19.66 -29.29 -26.65
CA ASP A 152 18.70 -28.20 -26.73
C ASP A 152 17.34 -28.82 -27.11
N VAL A 153 16.68 -29.43 -26.12
CA VAL A 153 15.29 -29.86 -26.23
C VAL A 153 14.47 -28.57 -26.25
N LYS A 154 14.17 -28.10 -27.45
CA LYS A 154 13.09 -27.13 -27.68
C LYS A 154 11.78 -27.78 -27.28
N THR A 155 11.45 -27.74 -26.00
CA THR A 155 10.09 -27.99 -25.49
C THR A 155 9.16 -26.96 -26.13
N GLU A 156 8.12 -27.44 -26.81
CA GLU A 156 7.16 -26.55 -27.45
C GLU A 156 6.44 -25.71 -26.37
N PRO A 157 6.16 -24.41 -26.62
CA PRO A 157 5.58 -23.51 -25.63
C PRO A 157 4.21 -23.98 -25.10
N GLU A 158 3.47 -24.82 -25.82
CA GLU A 158 2.19 -25.38 -25.37
C GLU A 158 2.36 -26.41 -24.22
N ASP A 159 3.45 -27.17 -24.19
CA ASP A 159 3.74 -28.16 -23.13
C ASP A 159 4.07 -27.47 -21.79
N ILE A 160 4.77 -26.34 -21.85
CA ILE A 160 5.10 -25.52 -20.67
C ILE A 160 3.84 -24.90 -20.07
N TRP A 161 2.91 -24.43 -20.91
CA TRP A 161 1.65 -23.84 -20.46
C TRP A 161 0.78 -24.84 -19.70
N ASP A 162 0.61 -26.06 -20.21
CA ASP A 162 -0.19 -27.10 -19.53
C ASP A 162 0.43 -27.52 -18.20
N ARG A 163 1.76 -27.64 -18.14
CA ARG A 163 2.50 -27.95 -16.89
C ARG A 163 2.34 -26.84 -15.85
N LEU A 164 2.48 -25.58 -16.24
CA LEU A 164 2.31 -24.44 -15.34
C LEU A 164 0.85 -24.25 -14.91
N TRP A 165 -0.10 -24.45 -15.82
CA TRP A 165 -1.52 -24.44 -15.50
C TRP A 165 -1.84 -25.48 -14.44
N ALA A 166 -1.35 -26.72 -14.62
CA ALA A 166 -1.49 -27.76 -13.62
C ALA A 166 -0.92 -27.27 -12.27
N ALA A 167 0.36 -26.89 -12.21
CA ALA A 167 1.02 -26.49 -10.96
C ALA A 167 0.34 -25.30 -10.24
N GLN A 168 -0.19 -24.34 -11.00
CA GLN A 168 -0.72 -23.08 -10.48
C GLN A 168 -2.24 -23.05 -10.29
N LYS A 169 -2.97 -24.08 -10.74
CA LYS A 169 -4.44 -24.09 -10.79
C LYS A 169 -5.11 -23.67 -9.49
N TYR A 170 -4.66 -24.21 -8.36
CA TYR A 170 -5.23 -23.93 -7.04
C TYR A 170 -4.37 -23.02 -6.16
N THR A 171 -3.32 -22.39 -6.72
CA THR A 171 -2.46 -21.46 -5.98
C THR A 171 -3.25 -20.34 -5.29
N PRO A 172 -4.25 -19.68 -5.91
CA PRO A 172 -4.95 -18.60 -5.25
C PRO A 172 -5.73 -19.04 -3.99
N ILE A 173 -6.37 -20.21 -4.04
CA ILE A 173 -7.06 -20.79 -2.87
C ILE A 173 -6.05 -21.25 -1.82
N ARG A 174 -4.90 -21.80 -2.25
CA ARG A 174 -3.82 -22.18 -1.35
C ARG A 174 -3.26 -20.98 -0.59
N ILE A 175 -3.06 -19.85 -1.25
CA ILE A 175 -2.63 -18.58 -0.62
C ILE A 175 -3.70 -18.11 0.38
N TYR A 176 -4.97 -18.13 0.00
CA TYR A 176 -6.07 -17.77 0.90
C TYR A 176 -6.09 -18.62 2.18
N VAL A 177 -5.98 -19.94 2.02
CA VAL A 177 -5.94 -20.89 3.14
C VAL A 177 -4.69 -20.70 3.98
N TYR A 178 -3.53 -20.49 3.35
CA TYR A 178 -2.26 -20.22 4.04
C TYR A 178 -2.35 -18.97 4.93
N ARG A 179 -2.95 -17.88 4.43
CA ARG A 179 -3.16 -16.63 5.18
C ARG A 179 -4.04 -16.80 6.43
N ILE A 180 -4.79 -17.90 6.55
CA ILE A 180 -5.66 -18.19 7.70
C ILE A 180 -5.06 -19.27 8.60
N MET A 181 -4.54 -20.37 8.04
CA MET A 181 -4.19 -21.54 8.83
C MET A 181 -2.71 -21.61 9.20
N ASP A 182 -1.84 -20.89 8.49
CA ASP A 182 -0.36 -21.04 8.51
C ASP A 182 0.05 -22.51 8.22
N TYR A 183 1.05 -22.77 7.38
CA TYR A 183 1.32 -24.17 6.98
C TYR A 183 2.01 -24.95 8.11
N GLY A 184 1.20 -25.50 9.02
CA GLY A 184 1.62 -26.38 10.10
C GLY A 184 0.74 -27.62 10.14
N ASP A 185 1.31 -28.75 9.71
CA ASP A 185 0.83 -30.12 9.89
C ASP A 185 -0.48 -30.48 9.19
N GLY A 186 -0.36 -31.22 8.07
CA GLY A 186 -1.14 -32.40 7.63
C GLY A 186 -2.64 -32.57 7.95
N LYS A 187 -3.35 -31.54 8.42
CA LYS A 187 -4.75 -31.61 8.81
C LYS A 187 -5.61 -31.57 7.56
N THR A 188 -6.55 -32.50 7.49
CA THR A 188 -7.67 -32.42 6.55
C THR A 188 -8.39 -31.10 6.77
N MET A 189 -8.48 -30.26 5.72
CA MET A 189 -9.07 -28.93 5.80
C MET A 189 -10.51 -29.06 5.31
N ASP A 190 -11.43 -29.18 6.26
CA ASP A 190 -12.83 -28.91 5.99
C ASP A 190 -13.08 -27.39 6.01
N ALA A 191 -14.11 -26.95 5.30
CA ALA A 191 -14.52 -25.55 5.29
C ALA A 191 -14.88 -25.09 6.70
N ALA A 192 -15.51 -25.96 7.50
CA ALA A 192 -15.82 -25.67 8.90
C ALA A 192 -14.55 -25.34 9.72
N GLY A 193 -13.49 -26.15 9.58
CA GLY A 193 -12.20 -25.89 10.21
C GLY A 193 -11.59 -24.57 9.76
N LEU A 194 -11.57 -24.29 8.45
CA LEU A 194 -11.04 -23.05 7.87
C LEU A 194 -11.70 -21.80 8.46
N TYR A 195 -13.03 -21.75 8.44
CA TYR A 195 -13.76 -20.59 8.95
C TYR A 195 -13.71 -20.49 10.48
N SER A 196 -13.58 -21.62 11.20
CA SER A 196 -13.39 -21.61 12.65
C SER A 196 -12.02 -21.04 13.07
N GLU A 197 -10.94 -21.38 12.35
CA GLU A 197 -9.62 -20.79 12.60
C GLU A 197 -9.61 -19.30 12.23
N ARG A 198 -10.28 -18.90 11.14
CA ARG A 198 -10.48 -17.49 10.81
C ARG A 198 -11.18 -16.73 11.95
N GLU A 199 -12.27 -17.28 12.49
CA GLU A 199 -13.00 -16.66 13.60
C GLU A 199 -12.12 -16.52 14.84
N LYS A 200 -11.31 -17.53 15.13
CA LYS A 200 -10.34 -17.52 16.24
C LYS A 200 -9.24 -16.47 16.06
N LEU A 201 -8.66 -16.32 14.85
CA LEU A 201 -7.68 -15.26 14.56
C LEU A 201 -8.28 -13.86 14.73
N ILE A 202 -9.51 -13.67 14.26
CA ILE A 202 -10.23 -12.40 14.46
C ILE A 202 -10.48 -12.15 15.94
N ALA A 203 -10.89 -13.16 16.71
CA ALA A 203 -11.09 -13.04 18.15
C ALA A 203 -9.78 -12.69 18.89
N GLN A 204 -8.66 -13.33 18.52
CA GLN A 204 -7.33 -13.01 19.07
C GLN A 204 -6.91 -11.58 18.73
N ASN A 205 -7.03 -11.16 17.47
CA ASN A 205 -6.73 -9.78 17.06
C ASN A 205 -7.57 -8.75 17.84
N ARG A 206 -8.85 -9.04 18.10
CA ARG A 206 -9.72 -8.17 18.90
C ARG A 206 -9.30 -8.10 20.38
N GLU A 207 -8.83 -9.22 20.93
CA GLU A 207 -8.26 -9.27 22.29
C GLU A 207 -6.97 -8.47 22.38
N ASP A 208 -6.05 -8.66 21.42
CA ASP A 208 -4.79 -7.93 21.33
C ASP A 208 -5.01 -6.42 21.20
N GLN A 209 -6.00 -6.01 20.41
CA GLN A 209 -6.43 -4.62 20.26
C GLN A 209 -7.14 -4.03 21.50
N MET A 210 -7.31 -4.81 22.56
CA MET A 210 -7.91 -4.42 23.84
C MET A 210 -9.36 -3.93 23.67
N LEU A 211 -10.17 -4.57 22.82
CA LEU A 211 -11.56 -4.18 22.60
C LEU A 211 -12.39 -4.26 23.90
N LYS A 212 -13.33 -3.33 24.04
CA LYS A 212 -14.31 -3.35 25.13
C LYS A 212 -15.44 -4.32 24.79
N GLN A 213 -16.10 -4.82 25.82
CA GLN A 213 -17.24 -5.73 25.68
C GLN A 213 -18.32 -5.21 24.71
N GLU A 214 -18.66 -3.91 24.79
CA GLU A 214 -19.66 -3.29 23.91
C GLU A 214 -19.23 -3.27 22.43
N GLU A 215 -17.93 -3.10 22.17
CA GLU A 215 -17.37 -3.12 20.81
C GLU A 215 -17.35 -4.55 20.25
N MET A 216 -17.06 -5.53 21.11
CA MET A 216 -17.18 -6.94 20.74
C MET A 216 -18.62 -7.30 20.39
N GLU A 217 -19.62 -6.79 21.12
CA GLU A 217 -21.03 -7.00 20.80
C GLU A 217 -21.43 -6.34 19.47
N TYR A 218 -20.91 -5.13 19.19
CA TYR A 218 -21.09 -4.47 17.90
C TYR A 218 -20.57 -5.34 16.76
N TRP A 219 -19.33 -5.83 16.86
CA TRP A 219 -18.73 -6.66 15.82
C TRP A 219 -19.38 -8.03 15.73
N LYS A 220 -19.81 -8.65 16.83
CA LYS A 220 -20.56 -9.91 16.78
C LYS A 220 -21.87 -9.77 16.03
N LYS A 221 -22.61 -8.68 16.25
CA LYS A 221 -23.80 -8.34 15.47
C LYS A 221 -23.44 -8.05 14.01
N ASN A 222 -22.26 -7.48 13.77
CA ASN A 222 -21.77 -7.25 12.43
C ASN A 222 -21.51 -8.60 11.71
N ASP A 223 -20.70 -9.47 12.28
CA ASP A 223 -20.28 -10.72 11.66
C ASP A 223 -21.46 -11.68 11.38
N ALA A 224 -22.55 -11.60 12.17
CA ALA A 224 -23.75 -12.43 11.99
C ALA A 224 -24.46 -12.27 10.63
N GLY A 225 -24.18 -11.23 9.85
CA GLY A 225 -24.75 -11.06 8.51
C GLY A 225 -23.77 -11.38 7.37
N LEU A 226 -22.70 -12.12 7.63
CA LEU A 226 -21.82 -12.67 6.60
C LEU A 226 -22.38 -13.98 6.06
N GLU A 227 -22.45 -14.12 4.73
CA GLU A 227 -22.79 -15.38 4.07
C GLU A 227 -21.53 -16.22 3.89
N LEU A 228 -21.32 -17.20 4.77
CA LEU A 228 -20.26 -18.21 4.66
C LEU A 228 -20.82 -19.48 4.01
N PRO A 229 -20.01 -20.24 3.23
CA PRO A 229 -18.65 -19.95 2.80
C PRO A 229 -18.59 -18.82 1.76
N PHE A 230 -17.46 -18.09 1.71
CA PHE A 230 -17.27 -17.03 0.72
C PHE A 230 -17.23 -17.60 -0.70
N THR A 231 -17.72 -16.81 -1.64
CA THR A 231 -17.54 -17.08 -3.07
C THR A 231 -16.23 -16.44 -3.51
N TYR A 232 -15.32 -17.24 -4.06
CA TYR A 232 -14.05 -16.75 -4.57
C TYR A 232 -14.30 -15.92 -5.82
N GLU A 233 -13.80 -14.68 -5.83
CA GLU A 233 -13.79 -13.81 -7.01
C GLU A 233 -12.38 -13.26 -7.18
N TYR A 234 -11.89 -13.26 -8.42
CA TYR A 234 -10.57 -12.70 -8.72
C TYR A 234 -10.61 -11.17 -8.65
N ALA A 235 -9.99 -10.58 -7.62
CA ALA A 235 -10.02 -9.14 -7.35
C ALA A 235 -8.63 -8.54 -7.04
N GLU A 236 -7.56 -9.23 -7.44
CA GLU A 236 -6.16 -8.92 -7.09
C GLU A 236 -5.77 -7.48 -7.45
N GLY A 237 -6.17 -6.99 -8.64
CA GLY A 237 -5.88 -5.61 -9.06
C GLY A 237 -6.49 -4.53 -8.16
N TRP A 238 -7.58 -4.84 -7.45
CA TRP A 238 -8.18 -3.93 -6.46
C TRP A 238 -7.54 -4.09 -5.08
N GLY A 239 -7.17 -5.33 -4.71
CA GLY A 239 -6.45 -5.62 -3.46
C GLY A 239 -5.05 -4.99 -3.44
N GLU A 240 -4.37 -4.99 -4.57
CA GLU A 240 -3.01 -4.45 -4.68
C GLU A 240 -2.97 -2.93 -4.47
N LEU A 241 -4.03 -2.22 -4.87
CA LEU A 241 -4.15 -0.79 -4.57
C LEU A 241 -4.18 -0.50 -3.06
N TRP A 242 -4.75 -1.40 -2.25
CA TRP A 242 -4.69 -1.32 -0.79
C TRP A 242 -3.30 -1.65 -0.27
N ASN A 243 -2.62 -2.66 -0.79
CA ASN A 243 -1.23 -2.95 -0.40
C ASN A 243 -0.31 -1.76 -0.63
N GLN A 244 -0.53 -1.03 -1.73
CA GLN A 244 0.27 0.12 -2.13
C GLN A 244 -0.20 1.45 -1.51
N SER A 245 -1.35 1.50 -0.83
CA SER A 245 -1.97 2.76 -0.39
C SER A 245 -1.10 3.58 0.56
N TYR A 246 -0.36 2.91 1.44
CA TYR A 246 0.58 3.56 2.36
C TYR A 246 1.72 4.28 1.62
N VAL A 247 2.27 3.62 0.60
CA VAL A 247 3.37 4.17 -0.21
C VAL A 247 2.88 5.35 -1.04
N VAL A 248 1.72 5.23 -1.68
CA VAL A 248 1.09 6.33 -2.44
C VAL A 248 0.79 7.52 -1.54
N ASN A 249 0.34 7.29 -0.31
CA ASN A 249 0.12 8.35 0.68
C ASN A 249 1.42 9.08 1.08
N CYS A 250 2.52 8.35 1.27
CA CYS A 250 3.84 8.95 1.51
C CYS A 250 4.29 9.81 0.31
N MET A 251 4.14 9.31 -0.92
CA MET A 251 4.45 10.05 -2.15
C MET A 251 3.62 11.34 -2.27
N LEU A 252 2.33 11.27 -1.93
CA LEU A 252 1.44 12.43 -1.89
C LEU A 252 1.93 13.48 -0.89
N LEU A 253 2.31 13.08 0.32
CA LEU A 253 2.87 14.00 1.33
C LEU A 253 4.13 14.69 0.79
N LEU A 254 5.08 13.93 0.23
CA LEU A 254 6.33 14.48 -0.32
C LEU A 254 6.09 15.47 -1.46
N LEU A 255 5.20 15.14 -2.40
CA LEU A 255 4.82 16.03 -3.49
C LEU A 255 4.19 17.33 -2.97
N LEU A 256 3.31 17.23 -1.97
CA LEU A 256 2.69 18.40 -1.36
C LEU A 256 3.69 19.24 -0.58
N LEU A 257 4.66 18.63 0.09
CA LEU A 257 5.72 19.35 0.80
C LEU A 257 6.53 20.21 -0.16
N VAL A 258 7.02 19.64 -1.25
CA VAL A 258 7.79 20.37 -2.26
C VAL A 258 6.98 21.52 -2.87
N SER A 259 5.68 21.29 -3.10
CA SER A 259 4.80 22.23 -3.80
C SER A 259 4.34 23.38 -2.90
N LEU A 260 3.90 23.07 -1.67
CA LEU A 260 3.17 24.00 -0.81
C LEU A 260 4.04 24.65 0.27
N SER A 261 5.16 24.05 0.68
CA SER A 261 6.00 24.58 1.77
C SER A 261 6.53 25.99 1.51
N ASN A 262 6.67 26.37 0.22
CA ASN A 262 7.16 27.69 -0.22
C ASN A 262 6.04 28.69 -0.57
N VAL A 263 4.76 28.38 -0.34
CA VAL A 263 3.64 29.27 -0.71
C VAL A 263 3.60 30.54 0.15
N PHE A 264 3.82 30.43 1.46
CA PHE A 264 3.90 31.59 2.35
C PHE A 264 5.35 31.97 2.66
N SER A 265 6.20 30.98 2.97
CA SER A 265 7.58 31.24 3.39
C SER A 265 8.42 32.01 2.36
N MET A 266 8.20 31.82 1.06
CA MET A 266 8.99 32.50 0.02
C MET A 266 8.74 34.01 0.01
N GLU A 267 7.53 34.45 0.33
CA GLU A 267 7.20 35.88 0.40
C GLU A 267 7.86 36.55 1.60
N HIS A 268 7.94 35.85 2.72
CA HIS A 268 8.70 36.32 3.88
C HIS A 268 10.21 36.35 3.61
N GLN A 269 10.75 35.31 2.97
CA GLN A 269 12.18 35.26 2.61
C GLN A 269 12.56 36.40 1.66
N GLN A 270 11.68 36.74 0.72
CA GLN A 270 11.89 37.82 -0.25
C GLN A 270 11.48 39.21 0.28
N LYS A 271 10.96 39.31 1.51
CA LYS A 271 10.44 40.55 2.11
C LYS A 271 9.39 41.26 1.25
N THR A 272 8.59 40.49 0.52
CA THR A 272 7.50 41.00 -0.33
C THR A 272 6.16 41.05 0.39
N ASP A 273 6.07 40.44 1.58
CA ASP A 273 4.89 40.38 2.44
C ASP A 273 4.34 41.77 2.81
N ALA A 274 5.20 42.73 3.15
CA ALA A 274 4.78 44.10 3.49
C ALA A 274 4.05 44.79 2.34
N VAL A 275 4.53 44.64 1.10
CA VAL A 275 3.89 45.23 -0.09
C VAL A 275 2.56 44.53 -0.37
N ILE A 276 2.51 43.21 -0.24
CA ILE A 276 1.31 42.40 -0.46
C ILE A 276 0.21 42.78 0.53
N LEU A 277 0.54 42.92 1.82
CA LEU A 277 -0.42 43.23 2.90
C LEU A 277 -1.02 44.65 2.79
N CYS A 278 -0.34 45.57 2.12
CA CYS A 278 -0.83 46.92 1.82
C CYS A 278 -1.85 46.96 0.68
N THR A 279 -1.98 45.89 -0.11
CA THR A 279 -2.95 45.84 -1.21
C THR A 279 -4.38 45.65 -0.71
N ARG A 280 -5.35 46.12 -1.50
CA ARG A 280 -6.80 46.08 -1.17
C ARG A 280 -7.31 44.69 -0.74
N HIS A 281 -6.72 43.63 -1.28
CA HIS A 281 -7.14 42.24 -1.03
C HIS A 281 -6.03 41.38 -0.39
N GLY A 282 -4.94 41.99 0.10
CA GLY A 282 -3.77 41.29 0.61
C GLY A 282 -3.96 40.57 1.95
N LYS A 283 -5.02 40.89 2.70
CA LYS A 283 -5.28 40.29 4.01
C LYS A 283 -6.15 39.04 3.90
N ARG A 284 -7.47 39.16 4.09
CA ARG A 284 -8.37 38.01 4.22
C ARG A 284 -8.54 37.25 2.91
N GLU A 285 -8.74 37.96 1.82
CA GLU A 285 -9.06 37.41 0.51
C GLU A 285 -7.88 36.63 -0.07
N LEU A 286 -6.66 37.15 0.06
CA LEU A 286 -5.44 36.44 -0.36
C LEU A 286 -5.17 35.18 0.45
N TYR A 287 -5.31 35.24 1.77
CA TYR A 287 -5.14 34.06 2.61
C TYR A 287 -6.09 32.92 2.18
N ILE A 288 -7.37 33.23 1.96
CA ILE A 288 -8.37 32.25 1.51
C ILE A 288 -8.01 31.74 0.11
N ALA A 289 -7.59 32.61 -0.81
CA ALA A 289 -7.21 32.21 -2.16
C ALA A 289 -6.02 31.24 -2.17
N LYS A 290 -5.00 31.48 -1.35
CA LYS A 290 -3.84 30.59 -1.19
C LYS A 290 -4.20 29.23 -0.61
N VAL A 291 -5.01 29.23 0.45
CA VAL A 291 -5.50 27.99 1.07
C VAL A 291 -6.32 27.17 0.08
N LEU A 292 -7.27 27.79 -0.61
CA LEU A 292 -8.08 27.11 -1.61
C LEU A 292 -7.22 26.59 -2.77
N ALA A 293 -6.25 27.37 -3.25
CA ALA A 293 -5.33 26.92 -4.30
C ALA A 293 -4.49 25.71 -3.84
N GLY A 294 -4.02 25.70 -2.59
CA GLY A 294 -3.28 24.57 -2.02
C GLY A 294 -4.14 23.31 -1.87
N ILE A 295 -5.36 23.44 -1.35
CA ILE A 295 -6.29 22.30 -1.22
C ILE A 295 -6.68 21.76 -2.60
N THR A 296 -6.98 22.60 -3.59
CA THR A 296 -7.27 22.14 -4.95
C THR A 296 -6.07 21.41 -5.56
N PHE A 297 -4.86 21.97 -5.39
CA PHE A 297 -3.64 21.32 -5.88
C PHE A 297 -3.43 19.96 -5.19
N GLY A 298 -3.63 19.87 -3.88
CA GLY A 298 -3.53 18.62 -3.13
C GLY A 298 -4.55 17.57 -3.56
N ALA A 299 -5.81 17.97 -3.74
CA ALA A 299 -6.86 17.08 -4.24
C ALA A 299 -6.55 16.58 -5.66
N ALA A 300 -6.08 17.47 -6.55
CA ALA A 300 -5.66 17.08 -7.89
C ALA A 300 -4.46 16.13 -7.87
N ALA A 301 -3.46 16.39 -7.01
CA ALA A 301 -2.30 15.52 -6.84
C ALA A 301 -2.70 14.14 -6.31
N ALA A 302 -3.58 14.07 -5.31
CA ALA A 302 -4.10 12.82 -4.76
C ALA A 302 -4.80 12.00 -5.85
N LEU A 303 -5.73 12.61 -6.59
CA LEU A 303 -6.45 11.93 -7.69
C LEU A 303 -5.52 11.49 -8.82
N LEU A 304 -4.49 12.27 -9.14
CA LEU A 304 -3.53 11.91 -10.19
C LEU A 304 -2.65 10.74 -9.76
N LEU A 305 -2.09 10.76 -8.55
CA LEU A 305 -1.24 9.68 -8.05
C LEU A 305 -2.05 8.40 -7.86
N SER A 306 -3.20 8.49 -7.18
CA SER A 306 -4.04 7.31 -6.94
C SER A 306 -4.69 6.79 -8.23
N GLY A 307 -5.02 7.68 -9.16
CA GLY A 307 -5.57 7.32 -10.46
C GLY A 307 -4.55 6.65 -11.37
N ILE A 308 -3.29 7.10 -11.39
CA ILE A 308 -2.26 6.43 -12.19
C ILE A 308 -1.94 5.06 -11.61
N THR A 309 -1.83 4.92 -10.28
CA THR A 309 -1.62 3.62 -9.62
C THR A 309 -2.75 2.66 -9.97
N LEU A 310 -4.02 3.09 -9.81
CA LEU A 310 -5.16 2.27 -10.22
C LEU A 310 -5.08 1.86 -11.70
N LEU A 311 -4.79 2.79 -12.62
CA LEU A 311 -4.70 2.46 -14.04
C LEU A 311 -3.57 1.46 -14.33
N SER A 312 -2.44 1.58 -13.63
CA SER A 312 -1.32 0.65 -13.72
C SER A 312 -1.69 -0.73 -13.18
N ASP A 313 -2.32 -0.81 -12.00
CA ASP A 313 -2.75 -2.08 -11.41
C ASP A 313 -3.81 -2.78 -12.28
N LEU A 314 -4.79 -2.03 -12.79
CA LEU A 314 -5.81 -2.58 -13.70
C LEU A 314 -5.22 -3.03 -15.04
N ALA A 315 -4.13 -2.41 -15.50
CA ALA A 315 -3.45 -2.84 -16.72
C ALA A 315 -2.65 -4.13 -16.52
N VAL A 316 -2.08 -4.33 -15.33
CA VAL A 316 -1.23 -5.47 -14.98
C VAL A 316 -2.08 -6.66 -14.50
N TYR A 317 -2.86 -6.48 -13.43
CA TYR A 317 -3.68 -7.51 -12.79
C TYR A 317 -5.06 -7.69 -13.44
N GLY A 318 -5.69 -6.61 -13.90
CA GLY A 318 -7.03 -6.64 -14.49
C GLY A 318 -8.10 -6.02 -13.60
N ALA A 319 -9.32 -5.89 -14.13
CA ALA A 319 -10.43 -5.16 -13.49
C ALA A 319 -11.60 -6.06 -13.03
N ASP A 320 -11.38 -7.36 -12.96
CA ASP A 320 -12.39 -8.33 -12.53
C ASP A 320 -12.65 -8.24 -11.02
N GLY A 321 -13.74 -8.84 -10.53
CA GLY A 321 -13.99 -9.00 -9.08
C GLY A 321 -14.29 -7.73 -8.29
N PHE A 322 -14.69 -6.62 -8.95
CA PHE A 322 -15.09 -5.38 -8.26
C PHE A 322 -16.20 -5.60 -7.21
N GLY A 323 -17.10 -6.55 -7.47
CA GLY A 323 -18.20 -6.94 -6.58
C GLY A 323 -17.83 -8.01 -5.54
N GLY A 324 -16.61 -8.55 -5.59
CA GLY A 324 -16.16 -9.64 -4.74
C GLY A 324 -16.03 -9.21 -3.28
N ALA A 325 -16.15 -10.17 -2.36
CA ALA A 325 -16.02 -9.91 -0.93
C ALA A 325 -14.59 -9.47 -0.58
N LEU A 326 -14.45 -8.38 0.18
CA LEU A 326 -13.13 -7.87 0.60
C LEU A 326 -12.28 -8.92 1.33
N GLN A 327 -12.96 -9.84 2.03
CA GLN A 327 -12.34 -10.93 2.77
C GLN A 327 -11.55 -11.89 1.89
N ILE A 328 -11.83 -12.00 0.58
CA ILE A 328 -11.08 -12.87 -0.31
C ILE A 328 -9.63 -12.37 -0.43
N GLU A 329 -9.45 -11.06 -0.58
CA GLU A 329 -8.12 -10.44 -0.63
C GLU A 329 -7.51 -10.29 0.77
N PHE A 330 -8.32 -9.87 1.75
CA PHE A 330 -7.90 -9.62 3.13
C PHE A 330 -8.71 -10.50 4.11
N PRO A 331 -8.29 -11.76 4.35
CA PRO A 331 -9.07 -12.73 5.13
C PRO A 331 -9.53 -12.25 6.50
N LEU A 332 -8.71 -11.48 7.20
CA LEU A 332 -9.01 -10.98 8.54
C LEU A 332 -9.85 -9.71 8.57
N SER A 333 -10.21 -9.13 7.42
CA SER A 333 -11.02 -7.91 7.40
C SER A 333 -12.41 -8.13 7.99
N SER A 334 -12.82 -7.21 8.87
CA SER A 334 -14.15 -7.17 9.48
C SER A 334 -15.19 -6.43 8.64
N TRP A 335 -14.79 -5.88 7.49
CA TRP A 335 -15.64 -5.04 6.65
C TRP A 335 -16.52 -5.85 5.69
N ARG A 336 -17.81 -5.56 5.65
CA ARG A 336 -18.79 -6.35 4.86
C ARG A 336 -19.08 -5.78 3.47
N MET A 337 -18.12 -5.06 2.92
CA MET A 337 -18.25 -4.38 1.63
C MET A 337 -17.51 -5.15 0.54
N SER A 338 -17.81 -4.83 -0.72
CA SER A 338 -17.01 -5.38 -1.82
C SER A 338 -15.61 -4.79 -1.86
N VAL A 339 -14.67 -5.46 -2.53
CA VAL A 339 -13.31 -4.93 -2.75
C VAL A 339 -13.38 -3.59 -3.50
N GLY A 340 -14.28 -3.46 -4.48
CA GLY A 340 -14.49 -2.22 -5.21
C GLY A 340 -15.02 -1.07 -4.34
N GLU A 341 -15.94 -1.35 -3.42
CA GLU A 341 -16.45 -0.36 -2.47
C GLU A 341 -15.35 0.11 -1.51
N SER A 342 -14.48 -0.79 -1.04
CA SER A 342 -13.37 -0.42 -0.16
C SER A 342 -12.36 0.50 -0.86
N VAL A 343 -12.12 0.29 -2.16
CA VAL A 343 -11.29 1.17 -2.99
C VAL A 343 -11.90 2.58 -3.13
N LEU A 344 -13.23 2.70 -3.21
CA LEU A 344 -13.89 4.02 -3.20
C LEU A 344 -13.70 4.73 -1.86
N VAL A 345 -13.78 4.00 -0.74
CA VAL A 345 -13.44 4.52 0.59
C VAL A 345 -11.99 5.00 0.60
N LEU A 346 -11.04 4.20 0.10
CA LEU A 346 -9.63 4.58 0.00
C LEU A 346 -9.42 5.90 -0.75
N PHE A 347 -10.05 6.10 -1.92
CA PHE A 347 -9.95 7.37 -2.66
C PHE A 347 -10.52 8.56 -1.87
N PHE A 348 -11.67 8.36 -1.20
CA PHE A 348 -12.24 9.39 -0.35
C PHE A 348 -11.31 9.76 0.81
N MET A 349 -10.68 8.77 1.44
CA MET A 349 -9.72 8.98 2.51
C MET A 349 -8.47 9.70 2.04
N LEU A 350 -7.92 9.35 0.88
CA LEU A 350 -6.81 10.07 0.25
C LEU A 350 -7.15 11.54 -0.03
N LEU A 351 -8.38 11.84 -0.46
CA LEU A 351 -8.83 13.23 -0.61
C LEU A 351 -8.87 13.97 0.73
N ALA A 352 -9.41 13.35 1.78
CA ALA A 352 -9.46 13.94 3.12
C ALA A 352 -8.05 14.20 3.68
N ILE A 353 -7.14 13.23 3.52
CA ILE A 353 -5.72 13.35 3.90
C ILE A 353 -5.04 14.46 3.09
N SER A 354 -5.25 14.54 1.78
CA SER A 354 -4.65 15.57 0.92
C SER A 354 -5.03 16.99 1.35
N ALA A 355 -6.29 17.18 1.76
CA ALA A 355 -6.78 18.46 2.27
C ALA A 355 -6.11 18.80 3.62
N MET A 356 -6.04 17.82 4.53
CA MET A 356 -5.37 17.98 5.83
C MET A 356 -3.89 18.31 5.66
N TYR A 357 -3.15 17.56 4.83
CA TYR A 357 -1.75 17.85 4.50
C TYR A 357 -1.58 19.25 3.93
N SER A 358 -2.40 19.64 2.96
CA SER A 358 -2.34 20.97 2.37
C SER A 358 -2.49 22.07 3.42
N ILE A 359 -3.46 21.92 4.34
CA ILE A 359 -3.72 22.90 5.39
C ILE A 359 -2.58 22.94 6.41
N VAL A 360 -2.09 21.80 6.86
CA VAL A 360 -0.95 21.71 7.80
C VAL A 360 0.29 22.34 7.20
N ILE A 361 0.65 21.99 5.95
CA ILE A 361 1.82 22.53 5.27
C ILE A 361 1.72 24.05 5.11
N LEU A 362 0.56 24.55 4.67
CA LEU A 362 0.34 25.99 4.51
C LEU A 362 0.36 26.74 5.84
N PHE A 363 -0.22 26.15 6.90
CA PHE A 363 -0.17 26.71 8.25
C PHE A 363 1.28 26.80 8.76
N LEU A 364 2.05 25.72 8.63
CA LEU A 364 3.45 25.70 9.05
C LEU A 364 4.32 26.63 8.19
N SER A 365 4.05 26.74 6.89
CA SER A 365 4.74 27.68 5.98
C SER A 365 4.60 29.12 6.44
N GLU A 366 3.40 29.48 6.93
CA GLU A 366 3.13 30.79 7.50
C GLU A 366 3.75 30.97 8.89
N TRP A 367 3.63 29.96 9.76
CA TRP A 367 4.10 30.05 11.15
C TRP A 367 5.62 30.09 11.25
N LEU A 368 6.32 29.23 10.51
CA LEU A 368 7.78 29.10 10.55
C LEU A 368 8.49 30.08 9.62
N LYS A 369 7.80 30.61 8.60
CA LYS A 369 8.33 31.56 7.60
C LYS A 369 9.53 31.04 6.80
N LYS A 370 9.86 29.74 6.92
CA LYS A 370 10.97 29.06 6.26
C LYS A 370 10.49 27.74 5.69
N GLY A 371 10.46 27.61 4.36
CA GLY A 371 9.94 26.42 3.69
C GLY A 371 10.73 25.15 4.01
N VAL A 372 12.05 25.27 4.14
CA VAL A 372 12.94 24.14 4.49
C VAL A 372 12.62 23.58 5.88
N SER A 373 12.25 24.43 6.85
CA SER A 373 11.85 23.98 8.18
C SER A 373 10.53 23.20 8.16
N VAL A 374 9.57 23.61 7.31
CA VAL A 374 8.30 22.89 7.15
C VAL A 374 8.57 21.47 6.61
N MET A 375 9.40 21.37 5.58
CA MET A 375 9.79 20.09 4.99
C MET A 375 10.48 19.19 6.02
N ALA A 376 11.48 19.71 6.73
CA ALA A 376 12.23 18.93 7.71
C ALA A 376 11.34 18.37 8.84
N ILE A 377 10.38 19.15 9.34
CA ILE A 377 9.48 18.70 10.40
C ILE A 377 8.54 17.60 9.90
N LEU A 378 7.89 17.80 8.74
CA LEU A 378 6.88 16.85 8.26
C LEU A 378 7.50 15.57 7.68
N VAL A 379 8.65 15.67 7.01
CA VAL A 379 9.44 14.48 6.64
C VAL A 379 9.94 13.79 7.90
N GLY A 380 10.42 14.52 8.91
CA GLY A 380 10.85 13.94 10.18
C GLY A 380 9.73 13.17 10.89
N ILE A 381 8.51 13.71 10.91
CA ILE A 381 7.33 13.01 11.45
C ILE A 381 7.04 11.75 10.63
N MET A 382 7.00 11.84 9.30
CA MET A 382 6.78 10.69 8.42
C MET A 382 7.85 9.60 8.61
N THR A 383 9.12 9.98 8.74
CA THR A 383 10.22 9.05 9.01
C THR A 383 10.08 8.44 10.41
N PHE A 384 9.73 9.24 11.42
CA PHE A 384 9.51 8.75 12.78
C PHE A 384 8.38 7.72 12.83
N THR A 385 7.30 7.92 12.08
CA THR A 385 6.19 6.97 12.03
C THR A 385 6.52 5.66 11.32
N LEU A 386 7.58 5.62 10.51
CA LEU A 386 8.03 4.41 9.84
C LEU A 386 8.75 3.43 10.79
N PHE A 387 9.38 3.94 11.85
CA PHE A 387 10.25 3.14 12.73
C PHE A 387 9.61 2.74 14.06
N ILE A 388 8.41 3.24 14.34
CA ILE A 388 7.79 3.10 15.66
C ILE A 388 6.42 2.47 15.51
N ASP A 389 6.24 1.34 16.18
CA ASP A 389 4.93 0.74 16.39
C ASP A 389 4.53 0.94 17.84
N ILE A 390 3.35 1.53 18.06
CA ILE A 390 2.83 1.74 19.40
C ILE A 390 2.04 0.50 19.81
N PRO A 391 2.40 -0.17 20.91
CA PRO A 391 1.81 -1.45 21.23
C PRO A 391 0.40 -1.26 21.80
N PHE A 392 -0.50 -2.23 21.55
CA PHE A 392 -1.93 -2.08 21.80
C PHE A 392 -2.31 -1.93 23.28
N GLN A 393 -1.44 -2.29 24.23
CA GLN A 393 -1.66 -2.05 25.67
C GLN A 393 -1.86 -0.56 25.97
N LEU A 394 -1.23 0.33 25.19
CA LEU A 394 -1.44 1.77 25.24
C LEU A 394 -2.59 2.19 24.31
N ARG A 395 -3.76 1.57 24.48
CA ARG A 395 -4.88 1.62 23.53
C ARG A 395 -5.21 3.02 22.99
N THR A 396 -5.38 4.03 23.86
CA THR A 396 -5.73 5.38 23.40
C THR A 396 -4.59 6.03 22.61
N LEU A 397 -3.34 5.76 22.99
CA LEU A 397 -2.18 6.30 22.29
C LEU A 397 -2.00 5.64 20.92
N SER A 398 -2.14 4.32 20.83
CA SER A 398 -2.09 3.60 19.55
C SER A 398 -3.24 4.03 18.63
N GLN A 399 -4.46 4.16 19.14
CA GLN A 399 -5.60 4.69 18.36
C GLN A 399 -5.33 6.10 17.79
N VAL A 400 -4.75 7.00 18.57
CA VAL A 400 -4.39 8.35 18.10
C VAL A 400 -3.25 8.31 17.09
N TYR A 401 -2.32 7.39 17.26
CA TYR A 401 -1.18 7.18 16.37
C TYR A 401 -1.61 6.63 15.00
N ASP A 402 -2.53 5.66 14.98
CA ASP A 402 -3.05 5.07 13.74
C ASP A 402 -4.00 6.04 13.00
N LEU A 403 -4.57 7.01 13.72
CA LEU A 403 -5.29 8.15 13.14
C LEU A 403 -4.37 9.20 12.50
N LEU A 404 -3.05 9.12 12.63
CA LEU A 404 -2.16 10.04 11.93
C LEU A 404 -2.35 9.87 10.41
N PRO A 405 -2.42 10.96 9.62
CA PRO A 405 -2.65 10.86 8.19
C PRO A 405 -1.62 9.99 7.46
N THR A 406 -0.41 9.84 7.99
CA THR A 406 0.63 8.96 7.46
C THR A 406 0.28 7.48 7.63
N ASN A 407 -0.33 7.10 8.75
CA ASN A 407 -0.52 5.70 9.16
C ASN A 407 -1.93 5.17 8.87
N LEU A 408 -2.89 6.05 8.60
CA LEU A 408 -4.29 5.68 8.41
C LEU A 408 -4.52 4.68 7.27
N LEU A 409 -3.71 4.74 6.21
CA LEU A 409 -3.87 3.94 4.99
C LEU A 409 -2.90 2.76 4.92
N ILE A 410 -2.54 2.21 6.07
CA ILE A 410 -1.79 0.96 6.11
C ILE A 410 -2.76 -0.23 6.01
N PRO A 411 -2.47 -1.31 5.26
CA PRO A 411 -3.43 -2.39 5.01
C PRO A 411 -4.05 -3.00 6.26
N TRP A 412 -3.30 -3.07 7.36
CA TRP A 412 -3.83 -3.61 8.63
C TRP A 412 -4.96 -2.81 9.24
N GLY A 413 -5.16 -1.55 8.83
CA GLY A 413 -6.35 -0.79 9.16
C GLY A 413 -7.65 -1.50 8.77
N LEU A 414 -7.64 -2.37 7.74
CA LEU A 414 -8.81 -3.13 7.30
C LEU A 414 -9.30 -4.18 8.31
N TRP A 415 -8.45 -4.56 9.27
CA TRP A 415 -8.77 -5.44 10.40
C TRP A 415 -8.48 -4.79 11.75
N ASP A 416 -8.47 -3.45 11.77
CA ASP A 416 -8.54 -2.67 13.00
C ASP A 416 -9.99 -2.52 13.46
N ASP A 417 -10.34 -3.27 14.49
CA ASP A 417 -11.70 -3.37 15.01
C ASP A 417 -11.95 -2.39 16.15
N ARG A 418 -11.00 -1.51 16.47
CA ARG A 418 -11.18 -0.54 17.56
C ARG A 418 -12.15 0.56 17.13
N LEU A 419 -13.16 0.84 17.95
CA LEU A 419 -14.21 1.80 17.62
C LEU A 419 -14.06 3.12 18.40
N PHE A 420 -14.60 4.19 17.82
CA PHE A 420 -14.76 5.47 18.50
C PHE A 420 -16.21 5.62 18.95
N SER A 421 -16.42 5.66 20.27
CA SER A 421 -17.74 5.95 20.83
C SER A 421 -18.02 7.45 20.78
N VAL A 422 -19.01 7.86 19.98
CA VAL A 422 -19.41 9.26 19.80
C VAL A 422 -20.92 9.36 19.94
N PHE A 423 -21.40 10.10 20.95
CA PHE A 423 -22.82 10.32 21.25
C PHE A 423 -23.69 9.04 21.31
N GLY A 424 -23.13 7.93 21.82
CA GLY A 424 -23.83 6.65 21.94
C GLY A 424 -23.88 5.82 20.65
N GLY A 425 -23.26 6.28 19.56
CA GLY A 425 -22.95 5.49 18.38
C GLY A 425 -21.48 5.06 18.35
N TYR A 426 -21.16 4.05 17.55
CA TYR A 426 -19.80 3.62 17.26
C TYR A 426 -19.42 4.01 15.84
N LEU A 427 -18.23 4.59 15.68
CA LEU A 427 -17.64 4.92 14.39
C LEU A 427 -16.37 4.10 14.20
N THR A 428 -16.17 3.60 12.99
CA THR A 428 -14.91 2.98 12.58
C THR A 428 -13.82 4.03 12.43
N GLN A 429 -12.55 3.59 12.39
CA GLN A 429 -11.40 4.49 12.18
C GLN A 429 -11.53 5.32 10.90
N PHE A 430 -12.04 4.73 9.83
CA PHE A 430 -12.21 5.37 8.52
C PHE A 430 -13.40 6.35 8.46
N GLU A 431 -14.40 6.20 9.33
CA GLU A 431 -15.48 7.18 9.49
C GLU A 431 -15.09 8.33 10.43
N ALA A 432 -14.34 8.02 11.49
CA ALA A 432 -13.91 9.01 12.47
C ALA A 432 -12.81 9.93 11.92
N ALA A 433 -11.86 9.40 11.14
CA ALA A 433 -10.71 10.15 10.66
C ALA A 433 -11.06 11.40 9.81
N PRO A 434 -11.95 11.34 8.80
CA PRO A 434 -12.31 12.52 8.00
C PRO A 434 -12.95 13.63 8.85
N VAL A 435 -13.79 13.26 9.83
CA VAL A 435 -14.41 14.20 10.76
C VAL A 435 -13.34 14.88 11.62
N MET A 436 -12.42 14.10 12.18
CA MET A 436 -11.30 14.61 12.97
C MET A 436 -10.39 15.53 12.15
N TYR A 437 -10.05 15.14 10.92
CA TYR A 437 -9.24 15.95 10.01
C TYR A 437 -9.94 17.26 9.64
N ALA A 438 -11.25 17.25 9.41
CA ALA A 438 -12.02 18.46 9.14
C ALA A 438 -12.02 19.42 10.36
N LEU A 439 -12.19 18.89 11.58
CA LEU A 439 -12.15 19.68 12.81
C LEU A 439 -10.77 20.30 13.06
N LEU A 440 -9.70 19.50 12.96
CA LEU A 440 -8.33 19.97 13.11
C LEU A 440 -7.97 21.00 12.03
N SER A 441 -8.37 20.74 10.78
CA SER A 441 -8.22 21.67 9.66
C SER A 441 -8.90 23.01 9.94
N ALA A 442 -10.13 23.00 10.45
CA ALA A 442 -10.85 24.24 10.77
C ALA A 442 -10.13 25.07 11.85
N VAL A 443 -9.57 24.41 12.87
CA VAL A 443 -8.77 25.06 13.92
C VAL A 443 -7.49 25.67 13.32
N LEU A 444 -6.76 24.91 12.49
CA LEU A 444 -5.53 25.39 11.85
C LEU A 444 -5.78 26.56 10.90
N LEU A 445 -6.86 26.52 10.12
CA LEU A 445 -7.26 27.63 9.24
C LEU A 445 -7.61 28.90 10.04
N PHE A 446 -8.26 28.75 11.18
CA PHE A 446 -8.57 29.87 12.06
C PHE A 446 -7.31 30.49 12.68
N LEU A 447 -6.40 29.65 13.19
CA LEU A 447 -5.14 30.08 13.77
C LEU A 447 -4.23 30.72 12.71
N GLY A 448 -4.06 30.08 11.56
CA GLY A 448 -3.26 30.59 10.44
C GLY A 448 -3.78 31.93 9.95
N ARG A 449 -5.11 32.09 9.83
CA ARG A 449 -5.72 33.38 9.49
C ARG A 449 -5.41 34.45 10.55
N ARG A 450 -5.48 34.12 11.84
CA ARG A 450 -5.16 35.08 12.91
C ARG A 450 -3.70 35.51 12.87
N ILE A 451 -2.78 34.59 12.58
CA ILE A 451 -1.34 34.88 12.44
C ILE A 451 -1.13 35.83 11.26
N TRP A 452 -1.65 35.50 10.08
CA TRP A 452 -1.54 36.32 8.87
C TRP A 452 -2.10 37.73 9.06
N GLN A 453 -3.26 37.87 9.70
CA GLN A 453 -3.92 39.18 9.87
C GLN A 453 -3.25 40.08 10.91
N LYS A 454 -2.54 39.50 11.89
CA LYS A 454 -1.83 40.26 12.92
C LYS A 454 -0.51 40.85 12.44
N GLN A 455 -0.02 40.44 11.27
CA GLN A 455 1.18 41.03 10.70
C GLN A 455 0.88 42.47 10.28
N GLN A 456 1.46 43.42 11.01
CA GLN A 456 1.44 44.83 10.68
C GLN A 456 2.62 45.16 9.75
N VAL A 457 2.37 46.07 8.82
CA VAL A 457 3.37 46.74 8.00
C VAL A 457 4.39 47.35 8.98
N GLY A 458 5.64 46.89 8.95
CA GLY A 458 6.71 47.55 9.68
C GLY A 458 6.77 49.00 9.22
N VAL A 459 6.57 49.92 10.16
CA VAL A 459 7.00 51.32 10.01
C VAL A 459 8.50 51.38 10.25
#